data_AF-A0A8H5T383-F1
#
_entry.id   AF-A0A8H5T383-F1
#
_cell.length_a   1.000
_cell.length_b   1.000
_cell.length_c   1.000
_cell.angle_alpha   90.00
_cell.angle_beta   90.00
_cell.angle_gamma   90.00
#
_symmetry.space_group_name_H-M   'P 1'
#
loop_
_entity.id
_entity.type
_entity.pdbx_description
1 polymer ?
#
loop_
_entity_poly.entity_id
_entity_poly.type
_entity_poly.pdbx_seq_one_letter_code
_entity_poly.pdbx_strand_id
1 'polypeptide(L)'
;MHLQTIDKHASESYINTATHLRHRALRGFNNCLDETSESNSTAQFFFASLLALHYLAETVAGLNDQDFVTTLECIVNYLRLHRGARVMGERASTGFVNSKISQWLIDASKEGSCESHSTPADFAGLASMLETSGLNEESRKACEEALEALGFVMHRIQGPNSWGVHGLMAWSNLIPWRFLMLLEKRTPEALVILAHYAVFLHRFREFWCIGDIGKRLVEGISGLLAAYWASWLPRLEKGDVQQSID
;
A
#
# COMPACT_ATOMS: atom_id res chain seq x y z
N MET A 1 -15.42 6.19 -9.64
CA MET A 1 -15.10 6.09 -8.21
C MET A 1 -14.89 7.45 -7.58
N HIS A 2 -13.82 8.22 -7.86
CA HIS A 2 -13.65 9.57 -7.25
C HIS A 2 -14.86 10.51 -7.46
N LEU A 3 -15.44 10.57 -8.66
CA LEU A 3 -16.63 11.41 -8.91
C LEU A 3 -17.83 11.06 -8.02
N GLN A 4 -17.95 9.80 -7.56
CA GLN A 4 -19.01 9.37 -6.65
C GLN A 4 -18.87 10.00 -5.25
N THR A 5 -17.64 10.33 -4.84
CA THR A 5 -17.36 10.92 -3.53
C THR A 5 -17.64 12.43 -3.54
N ILE A 6 -17.61 13.04 -4.72
CA ILE A 6 -17.89 14.47 -4.94
C ILE A 6 -19.39 14.70 -5.15
N ASP A 7 -20.02 13.95 -6.06
CA ASP A 7 -21.44 14.08 -6.38
C ASP A 7 -22.22 12.83 -5.95
N LYS A 8 -22.83 12.93 -4.77
CA LYS A 8 -23.63 11.85 -4.18
C LYS A 8 -24.94 11.60 -4.94
N HIS A 9 -25.48 12.61 -5.65
CA HIS A 9 -26.75 12.46 -6.37
C HIS A 9 -26.59 11.60 -7.64
N ALA A 10 -25.44 11.72 -8.32
CA ALA A 10 -25.11 10.89 -9.48
C ALA A 10 -24.27 9.65 -9.13
N SER A 11 -24.04 9.36 -7.84
CA SER A 11 -23.16 8.29 -7.36
C SER A 11 -23.46 6.93 -8.00
N GLU A 12 -24.73 6.51 -8.02
CA GLU A 12 -25.15 5.23 -8.61
C GLU A 12 -24.84 5.15 -10.10
N SER A 13 -25.05 6.26 -10.84
CA SER A 13 -24.71 6.35 -12.26
C SER A 13 -23.20 6.23 -12.51
N TYR A 14 -22.39 6.88 -11.67
CA TYR A 14 -20.94 6.78 -11.74
C TYR A 14 -20.42 5.39 -11.39
N ILE A 15 -21.00 4.72 -10.39
CA ILE A 15 -20.67 3.34 -10.03
C ILE A 15 -20.99 2.41 -11.19
N ASN A 16 -22.20 2.49 -11.75
CA ASN A 16 -22.60 1.66 -12.89
C ASN A 16 -21.67 1.85 -14.10
N THR A 17 -21.38 3.10 -14.45
CA THR A 17 -20.45 3.43 -15.53
C THR A 17 -19.05 2.87 -15.27
N ALA A 18 -18.54 3.05 -14.05
CA ALA A 18 -17.21 2.57 -13.69
C ALA A 18 -17.13 1.03 -13.73
N THR A 19 -18.16 0.32 -13.28
CA THR A 19 -18.27 -1.14 -13.37
C THR A 19 -18.28 -1.63 -14.81
N HIS A 20 -19.05 -0.97 -15.70
CA HIS A 20 -19.06 -1.30 -17.13
C HIS A 20 -17.68 -1.11 -17.78
N LEU A 21 -17.02 0.02 -17.51
CA LEU A 21 -15.68 0.31 -18.02
C LEU A 21 -14.66 -0.71 -17.48
N ARG A 22 -14.72 -1.05 -16.19
CA ARG A 22 -13.86 -2.07 -15.57
C ARG A 22 -14.02 -3.42 -16.24
N HIS A 23 -15.26 -3.90 -16.44
CA HIS A 23 -15.51 -5.17 -17.12
C HIS A 23 -14.97 -5.19 -18.56
N ARG A 24 -15.17 -4.11 -19.31
CA ARG A 24 -14.62 -4.00 -20.67
C ARG A 24 -13.09 -4.02 -20.67
N ALA A 25 -12.47 -3.27 -19.77
CA ALA A 25 -11.02 -3.18 -19.68
C ALA A 25 -10.39 -4.50 -19.20
N LEU A 26 -11.01 -5.20 -18.25
CA LEU A 26 -10.58 -6.53 -17.80
C LEU A 26 -10.61 -7.57 -18.94
N ARG A 27 -11.61 -7.54 -19.81
CA ARG A 27 -11.65 -8.41 -20.99
C ARG A 27 -10.48 -8.11 -21.94
N GLY A 28 -10.22 -6.83 -22.21
CA GLY A 28 -9.08 -6.41 -23.04
C GLY A 28 -7.75 -6.84 -22.43
N PHE A 29 -7.56 -6.60 -21.13
CA PHE A 29 -6.38 -7.01 -20.39
C PHE A 29 -6.16 -8.53 -20.46
N ASN A 30 -7.20 -9.32 -20.19
CA ASN A 30 -7.12 -10.79 -20.25
C ASN A 30 -6.75 -11.32 -21.64
N ASN A 31 -7.22 -10.66 -22.71
CA ASN A 31 -6.87 -11.05 -24.08
C ASN A 31 -5.42 -10.75 -24.45
N CYS A 32 -4.81 -9.76 -23.80
CA CYS A 32 -3.43 -9.35 -24.05
C CYS A 32 -2.45 -9.89 -23.01
N LEU A 33 -2.88 -10.77 -22.08
CA LEU A 33 -2.03 -11.29 -21.00
C LEU A 33 -0.79 -12.02 -21.51
N ASP A 34 -0.94 -12.76 -22.60
CA ASP A 34 0.14 -13.54 -23.20
C ASP A 34 1.03 -12.71 -24.16
N GLU A 35 0.63 -11.48 -24.48
CA GLU A 35 1.39 -10.58 -25.35
C GLU A 35 2.48 -9.84 -24.56
N THR A 36 3.62 -10.48 -24.40
CA THR A 36 4.75 -10.01 -23.57
C THR A 36 5.63 -8.93 -24.21
N SER A 37 5.09 -8.17 -25.18
CA SER A 37 5.84 -7.04 -25.73
C SER A 37 6.12 -5.99 -24.63
N GLU A 38 7.21 -5.25 -24.80
CA GLU A 38 7.69 -4.27 -23.81
C GLU A 38 6.66 -3.15 -23.53
N SER A 39 6.01 -2.67 -24.59
CA SER A 39 4.93 -1.69 -24.51
C SER A 39 3.68 -2.25 -23.81
N ASN A 40 3.33 -3.51 -24.09
CA ASN A 40 2.19 -4.16 -23.46
C ASN A 40 2.43 -4.40 -21.97
N SER A 41 3.63 -4.81 -21.58
CA SER A 41 3.96 -5.10 -20.19
C SER A 41 3.93 -3.84 -19.30
N THR A 42 4.34 -2.68 -19.84
CA THR A 42 4.19 -1.38 -19.17
C THR A 42 2.72 -1.00 -19.01
N ALA A 43 1.90 -1.15 -20.07
CA ALA A 43 0.47 -0.88 -20.00
C ALA A 43 -0.25 -1.83 -19.02
N GLN A 44 0.12 -3.10 -19.00
CA GLN A 44 -0.36 -4.11 -18.06
C GLN A 44 -0.05 -3.74 -16.60
N PHE A 45 1.16 -3.24 -16.33
CA PHE A 45 1.54 -2.76 -14.99
C PHE A 45 0.64 -1.60 -14.52
N PHE A 46 0.45 -0.56 -15.36
CA PHE A 46 -0.42 0.56 -15.01
C PHE A 46 -1.88 0.12 -14.85
N PHE A 47 -2.36 -0.72 -15.75
CA PHE A 47 -3.72 -1.24 -15.67
C PHE A 47 -3.95 -2.02 -14.36
N ALA A 48 -3.05 -2.94 -14.01
CA ALA A 48 -3.15 -3.70 -12.77
C ALA A 48 -3.04 -2.82 -11.52
N SER A 49 -2.22 -1.77 -11.55
CA SER A 49 -2.14 -0.79 -10.46
C SER A 49 -3.44 0.02 -10.31
N LEU A 50 -4.03 0.46 -11.41
CA LEU A 50 -5.33 1.15 -11.40
C LEU A 50 -6.47 0.21 -10.96
N LEU A 51 -6.41 -1.07 -11.34
CA LEU A 51 -7.36 -2.08 -10.93
C LEU A 51 -7.30 -2.33 -9.42
N ALA A 52 -6.09 -2.41 -8.84
CA ALA A 52 -5.90 -2.53 -7.40
C ALA A 52 -6.48 -1.32 -6.66
N LEU A 53 -6.24 -0.11 -7.16
CA LEU A 53 -6.83 1.12 -6.60
C LEU A 53 -8.35 1.15 -6.69
N HIS A 54 -8.91 0.67 -7.80
CA HIS A 54 -10.35 0.55 -7.99
C HIS A 54 -10.96 -0.46 -7.02
N TYR A 55 -10.32 -1.62 -6.85
CA TYR A 55 -10.72 -2.65 -5.88
C TYR A 55 -10.73 -2.10 -4.46
N LEU A 56 -9.68 -1.35 -4.08
CA LEU A 56 -9.60 -0.70 -2.78
C LEU A 56 -10.80 0.26 -2.57
N ALA A 57 -11.08 1.11 -3.55
CA ALA A 57 -12.17 2.08 -3.45
C ALA A 57 -13.57 1.45 -3.38
N GLU A 58 -13.81 0.40 -4.17
CA GLU A 58 -15.09 -0.33 -4.17
C GLU A 58 -15.31 -1.01 -2.81
N THR A 59 -14.25 -1.64 -2.28
CA THR A 59 -14.33 -2.34 -1.00
C THR A 59 -14.50 -1.37 0.16
N VAL A 60 -13.79 -0.24 0.18
CA VAL A 60 -13.96 0.81 1.20
C VAL A 60 -15.37 1.37 1.23
N ALA A 61 -15.96 1.62 0.06
CA ALA A 61 -17.33 2.13 -0.02
C ALA A 61 -18.36 1.13 0.52
N GLY A 62 -18.06 -0.17 0.50
CA GLY A 62 -18.93 -1.23 1.01
C GLY A 62 -18.66 -1.68 2.45
N LEU A 63 -17.59 -1.21 3.09
CA LEU A 63 -17.23 -1.61 4.45
C LEU A 63 -18.03 -0.82 5.50
N ASN A 64 -18.87 -1.53 6.25
CA ASN A 64 -19.46 -1.02 7.49
C ASN A 64 -18.35 -0.68 8.51
N ASP A 65 -18.61 0.26 9.42
CA ASP A 65 -17.61 0.84 10.34
C ASP A 65 -16.91 -0.13 11.30
N GLN A 66 -17.31 -1.40 11.38
CA GLN A 66 -16.90 -2.31 12.45
C GLN A 66 -16.19 -3.59 12.01
N ASP A 67 -15.96 -3.83 10.72
CA ASP A 67 -15.36 -5.11 10.28
C ASP A 67 -13.85 -5.03 10.01
N PHE A 68 -13.06 -5.26 11.06
CA PHE A 68 -11.60 -5.40 10.96
C PHE A 68 -11.19 -6.55 10.06
N VAL A 69 -11.87 -7.70 10.12
CA VAL A 69 -11.48 -8.90 9.38
C VAL A 69 -11.60 -8.64 7.88
N THR A 70 -12.74 -8.09 7.45
CA THR A 70 -12.94 -7.74 6.04
C THR A 70 -12.00 -6.61 5.60
N THR A 71 -11.70 -5.65 6.48
CA THR A 71 -10.72 -4.59 6.18
C THR A 71 -9.31 -5.15 5.96
N LEU A 72 -8.87 -6.08 6.81
CA LEU A 72 -7.58 -6.75 6.69
C LEU A 72 -7.50 -7.58 5.40
N GLU A 73 -8.53 -8.37 5.11
CA GLU A 73 -8.61 -9.17 3.88
C GLU A 73 -8.58 -8.29 2.62
N CYS A 74 -9.31 -7.18 2.62
CA CYS A 74 -9.27 -6.18 1.55
C CYS A 74 -7.84 -5.67 1.33
N ILE A 75 -7.14 -5.30 2.39
CA ILE A 75 -5.79 -4.73 2.27
C ILE A 75 -4.79 -5.78 1.80
N VAL A 76 -4.87 -7.00 2.31
CA VAL A 76 -4.03 -8.11 1.83
C VAL A 76 -4.29 -8.39 0.34
N ASN A 77 -5.54 -8.39 -0.11
CA ASN A 77 -5.89 -8.55 -1.52
C ASN A 77 -5.39 -7.38 -2.39
N TYR A 78 -5.51 -6.14 -1.90
CA TYR A 78 -4.95 -4.96 -2.55
C TYR A 78 -3.43 -5.09 -2.76
N LEU A 79 -2.69 -5.49 -1.71
CA LEU A 79 -1.24 -5.74 -1.79
C LEU A 79 -0.91 -6.86 -2.78
N ARG A 80 -1.73 -7.92 -2.82
CA ARG A 80 -1.59 -9.04 -3.77
C ARG A 80 -1.79 -8.63 -5.23
N LEU A 81 -2.76 -7.76 -5.51
CA LEU A 81 -3.02 -7.26 -6.87
C LEU A 81 -1.84 -6.45 -7.41
N HIS A 82 -1.22 -5.60 -6.57
CA HIS A 82 0.00 -4.88 -6.93
C HIS A 82 1.19 -5.80 -7.19
N ARG A 83 1.31 -6.90 -6.44
CA ARG A 83 2.30 -7.95 -6.72
C ARG A 83 2.14 -8.55 -8.12
N GLY A 84 0.89 -8.81 -8.56
CA GLY A 84 0.61 -9.21 -9.93
C GLY A 84 1.10 -8.18 -10.96
N ALA A 85 0.86 -6.90 -10.70
CA ALA A 85 1.36 -5.80 -11.54
C ALA A 85 2.89 -5.81 -11.66
N ARG A 86 3.59 -5.93 -10.53
CA ARG A 86 5.07 -5.96 -10.49
C ARG A 86 5.67 -7.10 -11.28
N VAL A 87 5.13 -8.32 -11.19
CA VAL A 87 5.62 -9.48 -11.96
C VAL A 87 5.51 -9.22 -13.47
N MET A 88 4.45 -8.54 -13.93
CA MET A 88 4.32 -8.12 -15.32
C MET A 88 5.33 -7.03 -15.70
N GLY A 89 5.60 -6.08 -14.80
CA GLY A 89 6.64 -5.06 -14.98
C GLY A 89 8.07 -5.62 -15.03
N GLU A 90 8.39 -6.63 -14.21
CA GLU A 90 9.70 -7.30 -14.20
C GLU A 90 9.95 -8.10 -15.49
N ARG A 91 8.89 -8.66 -16.11
CA ARG A 91 8.97 -9.28 -17.44
C ARG A 91 9.29 -8.26 -18.55
N ALA A 92 8.97 -6.99 -18.33
CA ALA A 92 9.23 -5.87 -19.23
C ALA A 92 10.65 -5.26 -19.09
N SER A 93 11.52 -5.88 -18.29
CA SER A 93 12.72 -5.30 -17.66
C SER A 93 13.61 -4.42 -18.56
N THR A 94 13.74 -4.67 -19.86
CA THR A 94 14.53 -3.80 -20.76
C THR A 94 13.87 -2.44 -21.05
N GLY A 95 12.54 -2.38 -21.09
CA GLY A 95 11.81 -1.14 -21.38
C GLY A 95 11.27 -0.42 -20.19
N PHE A 96 10.87 -1.18 -19.17
CA PHE A 96 10.41 -0.57 -17.93
C PHE A 96 11.53 0.28 -17.36
N VAL A 97 12.77 -0.21 -17.32
CA VAL A 97 13.98 0.51 -16.86
C VAL A 97 14.33 1.72 -17.73
N ASN A 98 13.99 1.72 -19.02
CA ASN A 98 14.21 2.83 -19.96
C ASN A 98 13.01 3.78 -20.11
N SER A 99 11.95 3.59 -19.33
CA SER A 99 10.78 4.46 -19.36
C SER A 99 11.03 5.77 -18.61
N LYS A 100 10.30 6.84 -18.95
CA LYS A 100 10.34 8.08 -18.16
C LYS A 100 9.95 7.87 -16.69
N ILE A 101 9.23 6.79 -16.39
CA ILE A 101 8.66 6.50 -15.07
C ILE A 101 9.65 5.71 -14.22
N SER A 102 10.40 4.76 -14.78
CA SER A 102 11.54 4.17 -14.09
C SER A 102 12.65 5.19 -13.85
N GLN A 103 12.92 6.06 -14.83
CA GLN A 103 13.91 7.12 -14.68
C GLN A 103 13.47 8.06 -13.55
N TRP A 104 12.19 8.44 -13.50
CA TRP A 104 11.63 9.20 -12.37
C TRP A 104 11.70 8.44 -11.03
N LEU A 105 11.37 7.14 -10.98
CA LEU A 105 11.49 6.33 -9.76
C LEU A 105 12.95 6.23 -9.28
N ILE A 106 13.90 6.05 -10.20
CA ILE A 106 15.34 5.96 -9.94
C ILE A 106 15.88 7.33 -9.49
N ASP A 107 15.57 8.40 -10.21
CA ASP A 107 16.04 9.75 -9.90
C ASP A 107 15.51 10.21 -8.55
N ALA A 108 14.25 9.90 -8.27
CA ALA A 108 13.73 10.11 -6.95
C ALA A 108 14.46 9.27 -5.90
N SER A 109 14.70 7.97 -6.14
CA SER A 109 15.40 7.11 -5.18
C SER A 109 16.78 7.69 -4.80
N LYS A 110 17.44 8.37 -5.76
CA LYS A 110 18.69 9.09 -5.55
C LYS A 110 18.51 10.38 -4.76
N GLU A 111 17.46 11.17 -4.99
CA GLU A 111 17.18 12.39 -4.21
C GLU A 111 16.99 12.10 -2.71
N GLY A 112 16.42 10.94 -2.36
CA GLY A 112 16.24 10.51 -0.96
C GLY A 112 17.52 10.01 -0.27
N SER A 113 18.58 9.73 -1.03
CA SER A 113 19.85 9.22 -0.48
C SER A 113 20.79 10.32 0.03
N CYS A 114 20.48 11.60 -0.24
CA CYS A 114 21.33 12.73 0.12
C CYS A 114 21.11 13.29 1.54
N GLU A 115 20.05 12.93 2.24
CA GLU A 115 19.82 13.42 3.60
C GLU A 115 19.82 12.26 4.60
N SER A 116 20.92 12.15 5.36
CA SER A 116 21.07 11.22 6.47
C SER A 116 20.12 11.59 7.60
N HIS A 117 18.85 11.26 7.47
CA HIS A 117 17.88 11.38 8.55
C HIS A 117 17.88 10.11 9.37
N SER A 118 17.93 10.29 10.68
CA SER A 118 17.89 9.22 11.67
C SER A 118 16.64 8.39 11.47
N THR A 119 16.77 7.07 11.48
CA THR A 119 15.62 6.16 11.50
C THR A 119 14.73 6.57 12.70
N PRO A 120 13.44 6.82 12.51
CA PRO A 120 12.56 7.19 13.63
C PRO A 120 12.70 6.16 14.74
N ALA A 121 12.70 6.59 16.01
CA ALA A 121 12.93 5.71 17.16
C ALA A 121 12.03 4.46 17.14
N ASP A 122 10.82 4.59 16.59
CA ASP A 122 9.86 3.50 16.41
C ASP A 122 10.39 2.38 15.49
N PHE A 123 11.12 2.71 14.42
CA PHE A 123 11.68 1.73 13.47
C PHE A 123 12.85 0.95 14.06
N ALA A 124 13.67 1.58 14.90
CA ALA A 124 14.73 0.89 15.63
C ALA A 124 14.14 -0.14 16.60
N GLY A 125 13.03 0.20 17.27
CA GLY A 125 12.27 -0.73 18.10
C GLY A 125 11.72 -1.93 17.32
N LEU A 126 11.23 -1.70 16.09
CA LEU A 126 10.77 -2.77 15.20
C LEU A 126 11.90 -3.67 14.69
N ALA A 127 13.07 -3.11 14.39
CA ALA A 127 14.24 -3.92 14.03
C ALA A 127 14.64 -4.87 15.18
N SER A 128 14.70 -4.36 16.41
CA SER A 128 14.99 -5.18 17.60
C SER A 128 13.90 -6.25 17.87
N MET A 129 12.63 -5.94 17.59
CA MET A 129 11.53 -6.92 17.64
C MET A 129 11.78 -8.08 16.67
N LEU A 130 12.24 -7.79 15.45
CA LEU A 130 12.55 -8.83 14.45
C LEU A 130 13.77 -9.67 14.84
N GLU A 131 14.80 -9.04 15.42
CA GLU A 131 16.00 -9.74 15.91
C GLU A 131 15.67 -10.78 16.99
N THR A 132 14.73 -10.46 17.88
CA THR A 132 14.29 -11.33 18.98
C THR A 132 13.13 -12.26 18.60
N SER A 133 12.62 -12.16 17.37
CA SER A 133 11.48 -12.96 16.90
C SER A 133 11.81 -14.45 16.78
N GLY A 134 10.77 -15.29 16.91
CA GLY A 134 10.86 -16.74 16.65
C GLY A 134 10.79 -17.10 15.15
N LEU A 135 10.80 -16.11 14.26
CA LEU A 135 10.73 -16.33 12.81
C LEU A 135 11.97 -17.04 12.30
N ASN A 136 11.79 -17.92 11.31
CA ASN A 136 12.91 -18.43 10.54
C ASN A 136 13.59 -17.31 9.72
N GLU A 137 14.83 -17.56 9.32
CA GLU A 137 15.68 -16.59 8.63
C GLU A 137 14.99 -15.94 7.43
N GLU A 138 14.37 -16.74 6.56
CA GLU A 138 13.71 -16.22 5.35
C GLU A 138 12.53 -15.30 5.67
N SER A 139 11.74 -15.63 6.70
CA SER A 139 10.56 -14.87 7.09
C SER A 139 10.96 -13.58 7.81
N ARG A 140 12.00 -13.65 8.65
CA ARG A 140 12.62 -12.49 9.29
C ARG A 140 13.14 -11.51 8.25
N LYS A 141 13.94 -11.98 7.30
CA LYS A 141 14.46 -11.16 6.19
C LYS A 141 13.35 -10.49 5.40
N ALA A 142 12.26 -11.21 5.13
CA ALA A 142 11.11 -10.63 4.42
C ALA A 142 10.42 -9.50 5.22
N CYS A 143 10.37 -9.61 6.55
CA CYS A 143 9.89 -8.52 7.41
C CYS A 143 10.85 -7.34 7.46
N GLU A 144 12.17 -7.59 7.50
CA GLU A 144 13.20 -6.54 7.47
C GLU A 144 13.13 -5.73 6.16
N GLU A 145 13.05 -6.41 5.01
CA GLU A 145 12.88 -5.75 3.70
C GLU A 145 11.56 -4.94 3.63
N ALA A 146 10.46 -5.43 4.22
CA ALA A 146 9.20 -4.70 4.29
C ALA A 146 9.28 -3.46 5.20
N LEU A 147 10.02 -3.56 6.31
CA LEU A 147 10.29 -2.48 7.24
C LEU A 147 11.18 -1.40 6.61
N GLU A 148 12.22 -1.79 5.89
CA GLU A 148 13.08 -0.87 5.12
C GLU A 148 12.26 -0.12 4.06
N ALA A 149 11.44 -0.84 3.29
CA ALA A 149 10.53 -0.24 2.33
C ALA A 149 9.53 0.74 2.98
N LEU A 150 9.09 0.45 4.21
CA LEU A 150 8.22 1.34 4.96
C LEU A 150 8.95 2.63 5.38
N GLY A 151 10.22 2.53 5.77
CA GLY A 151 11.08 3.68 6.09
C GLY A 151 11.33 4.56 4.86
N PHE A 152 11.56 3.95 3.71
CA PHE A 152 11.64 4.66 2.43
C PHE A 152 10.36 5.45 2.12
N VAL A 153 9.19 4.81 2.27
CA VAL A 153 7.89 5.44 2.06
C VAL A 153 7.65 6.58 3.04
N MET A 154 7.99 6.40 4.32
CA MET A 154 7.89 7.44 5.35
C MET A 154 8.65 8.70 4.94
N HIS A 155 9.91 8.56 4.54
CA HIS A 155 10.72 9.69 4.08
C HIS A 155 10.08 10.40 2.87
N ARG A 156 9.52 9.61 1.94
CA ARG A 156 8.86 10.12 0.73
C ARG A 156 7.56 10.87 0.95
N ILE A 157 6.83 10.56 2.02
CA ILE A 157 5.56 11.24 2.31
C ILE A 157 5.75 12.46 3.22
N GLN A 158 6.90 12.61 3.88
CA GLN A 158 7.18 13.69 4.83
C GLN A 158 8.15 14.78 4.33
N GLY A 159 8.90 14.52 3.25
CA GLY A 159 9.89 15.47 2.73
C GLY A 159 9.30 16.73 2.05
N PRO A 160 10.10 17.79 1.83
CA PRO A 160 9.68 19.01 1.14
C PRO A 160 9.22 18.77 -0.31
N ASN A 161 9.70 17.70 -0.95
CA ASN A 161 9.24 17.21 -2.24
C ASN A 161 8.38 15.94 -2.07
N SER A 162 7.45 15.97 -1.10
CA SER A 162 6.62 14.82 -0.75
C SER A 162 5.88 14.28 -1.97
N TRP A 163 5.89 12.95 -2.11
CA TRP A 163 5.13 12.23 -3.12
C TRP A 163 3.66 12.05 -2.73
N GLY A 164 3.29 12.55 -1.55
CA GLY A 164 1.96 12.45 -0.98
C GLY A 164 1.45 11.02 -0.99
N VAL A 165 0.17 10.86 -1.32
CA VAL A 165 -0.51 9.56 -1.34
C VAL A 165 0.09 8.58 -2.35
N HIS A 166 0.74 9.07 -3.41
CA HIS A 166 1.38 8.19 -4.40
C HIS A 166 2.63 7.52 -3.83
N GLY A 167 3.40 8.24 -2.99
CA GLY A 167 4.51 7.67 -2.23
C GLY A 167 4.02 6.58 -1.27
N LEU A 168 2.89 6.81 -0.60
CA LEU A 168 2.25 5.80 0.25
C LEU A 168 1.87 4.54 -0.52
N MET A 169 1.20 4.70 -1.67
CA MET A 169 0.79 3.57 -2.52
C MET A 169 1.98 2.77 -3.06
N ALA A 170 3.18 3.35 -3.14
CA ALA A 170 4.36 2.65 -3.64
C ALA A 170 4.75 1.45 -2.75
N TRP A 171 4.45 1.48 -1.43
CA TRP A 171 4.81 0.41 -0.50
C TRP A 171 4.33 -0.97 -0.96
N SER A 172 3.13 -1.06 -1.54
CA SER A 172 2.54 -2.31 -2.05
C SER A 172 3.36 -2.98 -3.15
N ASN A 173 4.17 -2.21 -3.87
CA ASN A 173 5.05 -2.70 -4.92
C ASN A 173 6.42 -3.10 -4.36
N LEU A 174 6.81 -2.62 -3.19
CA LEU A 174 8.14 -2.82 -2.59
C LEU A 174 8.20 -4.08 -1.71
N ILE A 175 7.13 -4.40 -0.97
CA ILE A 175 7.12 -5.49 0.01
C ILE A 175 7.36 -6.88 -0.58
N PRO A 176 8.15 -7.77 0.03
CA PRO A 176 8.42 -9.15 -0.43
C PRO A 176 7.17 -10.03 -0.56
N TRP A 177 7.15 -11.00 -1.49
CA TRP A 177 6.05 -11.97 -1.59
C TRP A 177 5.90 -12.78 -0.30
N ARG A 178 7.02 -13.17 0.31
CA ARG A 178 7.02 -13.88 1.57
C ARG A 178 6.39 -13.07 2.70
N PHE A 179 6.62 -11.76 2.74
CA PHE A 179 5.99 -10.88 3.73
C PHE A 179 4.46 -10.87 3.56
N LEU A 180 3.97 -10.80 2.31
CA LEU A 180 2.54 -10.92 2.04
C LEU A 180 1.95 -12.25 2.53
N MET A 181 2.67 -13.36 2.36
CA MET A 181 2.26 -14.65 2.92
C MET A 181 2.19 -14.66 4.46
N LEU A 182 3.05 -13.90 5.14
CA LEU A 182 3.00 -13.74 6.60
C LEU A 182 1.77 -12.93 7.01
N LEU A 183 1.39 -11.89 6.24
CA LEU A 183 0.15 -11.14 6.46
C LEU A 183 -1.10 -12.01 6.24
N GLU A 184 -1.14 -12.82 5.18
CA GLU A 184 -2.22 -13.79 4.93
C GLU A 184 -2.37 -14.77 6.11
N LYS A 185 -1.25 -15.20 6.70
CA LYS A 185 -1.20 -16.05 7.90
C LYS A 185 -1.43 -15.30 9.22
N ARG A 186 -1.62 -13.97 9.17
CA ARG A 186 -1.77 -13.09 10.33
C ARG A 186 -0.62 -13.24 11.34
N THR A 187 0.60 -13.44 10.83
CA THR A 187 1.81 -13.52 11.65
C THR A 187 2.01 -12.20 12.41
N PRO A 188 2.18 -12.23 13.74
CA PRO A 188 2.20 -11.01 14.57
C PRO A 188 3.21 -9.94 14.12
N GLU A 189 4.45 -10.33 13.82
CA GLU A 189 5.51 -9.41 13.39
C GLU A 189 5.11 -8.66 12.11
N ALA A 190 4.52 -9.37 11.16
CA ALA A 190 4.05 -8.79 9.91
C ALA A 190 2.86 -7.85 10.15
N LEU A 191 1.94 -8.22 11.05
CA LEU A 191 0.82 -7.37 11.44
C LEU A 191 1.28 -6.10 12.15
N VAL A 192 2.30 -6.16 13.00
CA VAL A 192 2.88 -4.95 13.63
C VAL A 192 3.39 -4.00 12.55
N ILE A 193 4.17 -4.49 11.57
CA ILE A 193 4.65 -3.67 10.46
C ILE A 193 3.48 -3.09 9.65
N LEU A 194 2.42 -3.88 9.39
CA LEU A 194 1.22 -3.40 8.72
C LEU A 194 0.49 -2.32 9.53
N ALA A 195 0.46 -2.42 10.86
CA ALA A 195 -0.13 -1.39 11.71
C ALA A 195 0.62 -0.04 11.57
N HIS A 196 1.95 -0.07 11.46
CA HIS A 196 2.73 1.14 11.20
C HIS A 196 2.43 1.74 9.82
N TYR A 197 2.30 0.91 8.78
CA TYR A 197 1.81 1.38 7.48
C TYR A 197 0.38 1.95 7.55
N ALA A 198 -0.49 1.36 8.39
CA ALA A 198 -1.85 1.82 8.58
C ALA A 198 -1.96 3.21 9.24
N VAL A 199 -0.98 3.61 10.05
CA VAL A 199 -0.87 5.01 10.53
C VAL A 199 -0.74 5.97 9.35
N PHE A 200 0.07 5.63 8.35
CA PHE A 200 0.23 6.47 7.16
C PHE A 200 -1.04 6.48 6.31
N LEU A 201 -1.71 5.33 6.14
CA LEU A 201 -3.05 5.29 5.53
C LEU A 201 -4.01 6.24 6.24
N HIS A 202 -4.04 6.23 7.57
CA HIS A 202 -4.92 7.12 8.34
C HIS A 202 -4.60 8.61 8.13
N ARG A 203 -3.32 8.97 7.97
CA ARG A 203 -2.91 10.34 7.64
C ARG A 203 -3.46 10.81 6.28
N PHE A 204 -3.59 9.90 5.31
CA PHE A 204 -4.15 10.17 3.99
C PHE A 204 -5.64 9.78 3.85
N ARG A 205 -6.38 9.62 4.95
CA ARG A 205 -7.79 9.21 4.96
C ARG A 205 -8.74 10.05 4.09
N GLU A 206 -8.43 11.34 3.92
CA GLU A 206 -9.23 12.26 3.08
C GLU A 206 -9.07 11.97 1.58
N PHE A 207 -8.08 11.15 1.21
CA PHE A 207 -7.98 10.67 -0.16
C PHE A 207 -9.13 9.70 -0.47
N TRP A 208 -9.78 9.93 -1.61
CA TRP A 208 -11.09 9.39 -1.98
C TRP A 208 -11.29 7.87 -1.87
N CYS A 209 -10.23 7.06 -1.83
CA CYS A 209 -10.28 5.61 -1.74
C CYS A 209 -9.69 5.02 -0.44
N ILE A 210 -9.23 5.85 0.50
CA ILE A 210 -8.58 5.38 1.73
C ILE A 210 -9.56 5.38 2.90
N GLY A 211 -10.19 6.52 3.19
CA GLY A 211 -11.14 6.64 4.30
C GLY A 211 -10.57 6.10 5.62
N ASP A 212 -11.39 5.39 6.38
CA ASP A 212 -11.04 4.91 7.72
C ASP A 212 -10.26 3.59 7.77
N ILE A 213 -9.77 3.06 6.63
CA ILE A 213 -9.00 1.81 6.61
C ILE A 213 -7.85 1.85 7.63
N GLY A 214 -7.06 2.92 7.60
CA GLY A 214 -5.88 3.04 8.46
C GLY A 214 -6.25 2.95 9.94
N LYS A 215 -7.33 3.62 10.35
CA LYS A 215 -7.83 3.57 11.72
C LYS A 215 -8.28 2.16 12.11
N ARG A 216 -9.13 1.55 11.27
CA ARG A 216 -9.67 0.19 11.50
C ARG A 216 -8.57 -0.86 11.61
N LEU A 217 -7.52 -0.75 10.80
CA LEU A 217 -6.36 -1.64 10.88
C LEU A 217 -5.57 -1.44 12.18
N VAL A 218 -5.25 -0.21 12.56
CA VAL A 218 -4.48 0.04 13.80
C VAL A 218 -5.26 -0.45 15.03
N GLU A 219 -6.54 -0.10 15.13
CA GLU A 219 -7.38 -0.51 16.26
C GLU A 219 -7.59 -2.04 16.28
N GLY A 220 -7.88 -2.64 15.12
CA GLY A 220 -8.13 -4.07 15.00
C GLY A 220 -6.88 -4.93 15.24
N ILE A 221 -5.71 -4.53 14.72
CA ILE A 221 -4.44 -5.23 14.99
C ILE A 221 -4.07 -5.08 16.47
N SER A 222 -4.26 -3.90 17.06
CA SER A 222 -4.01 -3.69 18.48
C SER A 222 -4.92 -4.51 19.38
N GLY A 223 -6.17 -4.74 18.98
CA GLY A 223 -7.09 -5.64 19.67
C GLY A 223 -6.76 -7.13 19.47
N LEU A 224 -6.23 -7.50 18.31
CA LEU A 224 -5.87 -8.88 17.98
C LEU A 224 -4.59 -9.34 18.68
N LEU A 225 -3.56 -8.48 18.75
CA LEU A 225 -2.28 -8.84 19.33
C LEU A 225 -2.29 -8.62 20.85
N ALA A 226 -1.94 -9.67 21.59
CA ALA A 226 -1.90 -9.66 23.06
C ALA A 226 -0.91 -8.62 23.63
N ALA A 227 -0.99 -8.39 24.95
CA ALA A 227 -0.19 -7.39 25.67
C ALA A 227 1.33 -7.44 25.41
N TYR A 228 1.89 -8.61 25.06
CA TYR A 228 3.30 -8.74 24.67
C TYR A 228 3.68 -7.78 23.52
N TRP A 229 2.81 -7.60 22.53
CA TRP A 229 3.10 -6.78 21.34
C TRP A 229 2.89 -5.28 21.54
N ALA A 230 2.28 -4.88 22.66
CA ALA A 230 1.80 -3.52 22.88
C ALA A 230 2.91 -2.45 22.83
N SER A 231 4.15 -2.80 23.15
CA SER A 231 5.29 -1.88 23.09
C SER A 231 5.73 -1.53 21.67
N TRP A 232 5.41 -2.37 20.68
CA TRP A 232 5.77 -2.15 19.27
C TRP A 232 4.60 -1.66 18.42
N LEU A 233 3.38 -1.68 18.96
CA LEU A 233 2.19 -1.22 18.26
C LEU A 233 2.13 0.30 18.21
N PRO A 234 1.84 0.89 17.04
CA PRO A 234 1.68 2.32 16.94
C PRO A 234 0.38 2.76 17.59
N ARG A 235 0.31 4.05 17.92
CA ARG A 235 -0.92 4.71 18.36
C ARG A 235 -1.31 5.75 17.33
N LEU A 236 -2.60 5.88 17.08
CA LEU A 236 -3.10 7.02 16.31
C LEU A 236 -3.05 8.25 17.21
N GLU A 237 -2.37 9.30 16.74
CA GLU A 237 -2.41 10.58 17.42
C GLU A 237 -3.84 11.11 17.40
N LYS A 238 -4.35 11.53 18.56
CA LYS A 238 -5.66 12.16 18.66
C LYS A 238 -5.56 13.58 18.11
N GLY A 239 -5.76 13.70 16.80
CA GLY A 239 -6.10 14.95 16.13
C GLY A 239 -4.90 15.76 15.64
N ASP A 240 -4.56 15.59 14.37
CA ASP A 240 -4.09 16.71 13.56
C ASP A 240 -5.33 17.39 12.97
N VAL A 241 -5.74 18.45 13.67
CA VAL A 241 -6.55 19.52 13.10
C VAL A 241 -5.76 20.09 11.91
N GLN A 242 -6.31 19.89 10.72
CA GLN A 242 -6.21 20.78 9.57
C GLN A 242 -4.90 21.58 9.45
N GLN A 243 -3.86 21.00 8.83
CA GLN A 243 -2.95 21.83 8.05
C GLN A 243 -3.56 22.02 6.66
N SER A 244 -4.42 23.03 6.61
CA SER A 244 -4.80 23.75 5.39
C SER A 244 -3.52 24.18 4.68
N ILE A 245 -3.28 23.66 3.48
CA ILE A 245 -2.36 24.28 2.54
C ILE A 245 -3.25 25.06 1.59
N ASP A 246 -3.20 26.39 1.75
CA ASP A 246 -3.60 27.37 0.74
C ASP A 246 -2.73 27.23 -0.52
#